data_AF-A0A392RT25-F1
#
_entry.id   AF-A0A392RT25-F1
#
_cell.length_a   1.000
_cell.length_b   1.000
_cell.length_c   1.000
_cell.angle_alpha   90.00
_cell.angle_beta   90.00
_cell.angle_gamma   90.00
#
_symmetry.space_group_name_H-M   'P 1'
#
loop_
_entity.id
_entity.type
_entity.pdbx_description
1 polymer ?
#
loop_
_entity_poly.entity_id
_entity_poly.type
_entity_poly.pdbx_seq_one_letter_code
_entity_poly.pdbx_strand_id
1 'polypeptide(L)'
;MEISSKFTNSEFVTGLRKAVKLSGSKDENHIIIEPVNEGEFVTNVNSSEPHFFYMYANVLQTLNLWLPFTAFEGQVLKVMNVAPSQLHPNSRAFIKAFEIMCHGFE
;
A
#
# COMPACT_ATOMS: atom_id res chain seq x y z
N MET A 1 -22.31 14.10 -2.14
CA MET A 1 -22.43 13.28 -0.92
C MET A 1 -21.20 13.56 -0.09
N GLU A 2 -21.35 14.34 0.97
CA GLU A 2 -20.25 14.62 1.90
C GLU A 2 -20.16 13.46 2.88
N ILE A 3 -19.16 12.60 2.70
CA ILE A 3 -18.86 11.53 3.65
C ILE A 3 -17.70 12.03 4.50
N SER A 4 -17.96 12.39 5.75
CA SER A 4 -16.90 12.75 6.69
C SER A 4 -16.10 11.50 7.08
N SER A 5 -14.78 11.65 7.19
CA SER A 5 -13.89 10.57 7.64
C SER A 5 -14.25 10.18 9.08
N LYS A 6 -14.41 8.87 9.33
CA LYS A 6 -14.62 8.33 10.68
C LYS A 6 -13.30 8.10 11.44
N PHE A 7 -12.16 8.28 10.78
CA PHE A 7 -10.82 7.95 11.32
C PHE A 7 -10.06 9.20 11.75
N THR A 8 -10.71 10.09 12.50
CA THR A 8 -10.13 11.36 12.97
C THR A 8 -9.45 11.26 14.34
N ASN A 9 -9.57 10.12 15.03
CA ASN A 9 -8.98 9.90 16.36
C ASN A 9 -7.96 8.75 16.33
N SER A 10 -6.90 8.90 17.12
CA SER A 10 -5.83 7.90 17.34
C SER A 10 -6.37 6.55 17.84
N GLU A 11 -7.46 6.54 18.61
CA GLU A 11 -8.12 5.30 19.05
C GLU A 11 -8.65 4.48 17.86
N PHE A 12 -9.30 5.13 16.90
CA PHE A 12 -9.79 4.48 15.67
C PHE A 12 -8.64 4.01 14.79
N VAL A 13 -7.57 4.80 14.68
CA VAL A 13 -6.35 4.40 13.96
C VAL A 13 -5.74 3.15 14.58
N THR A 14 -5.68 3.08 15.92
CA THR A 14 -5.20 1.90 16.64
C THR A 14 -6.08 0.68 16.38
N GLY A 15 -7.41 0.86 16.37
CA GLY A 15 -8.37 -0.19 16.00
C GLY A 15 -8.17 -0.68 14.55
N LEU A 16 -8.03 0.25 13.61
CA LEU A 16 -7.77 -0.05 12.20
C LEU A 16 -6.47 -0.83 12.04
N ARG A 17 -5.40 -0.42 12.72
CA ARG A 17 -4.09 -1.10 12.67
C ARG A 17 -4.16 -2.55 13.16
N LYS A 18 -5.04 -2.85 14.12
CA LYS A 18 -5.27 -4.23 14.58
C LYS A 18 -6.09 -5.06 13.59
N ALA A 19 -7.01 -4.42 12.85
CA ALA A 19 -7.91 -5.10 11.93
C ALA A 19 -7.35 -5.25 10.51
N VAL A 20 -6.42 -4.38 10.12
CA VAL A 20 -5.93 -4.27 8.75
C VAL A 20 -4.44 -4.52 8.70
N LYS A 21 -4.05 -5.51 7.89
CA LYS A 21 -2.65 -5.75 7.56
C LYS A 21 -2.33 -5.01 6.26
N LEU A 22 -1.31 -4.16 6.29
CA LEU A 22 -0.84 -3.40 5.10
C LEU A 22 0.50 -3.92 4.57
N SER A 23 1.25 -4.66 5.39
CA SER A 23 2.50 -5.30 4.99
C SER A 23 2.33 -6.77 4.68
N GLY A 24 2.91 -7.21 3.57
CA GLY A 24 3.05 -8.62 3.25
C GLY A 24 4.07 -9.31 4.16
N SER A 25 5.05 -8.54 4.63
CA SER A 25 6.10 -9.02 5.54
C SER A 25 5.68 -8.89 7.01
N LYS A 26 6.53 -9.35 7.94
CA LYS A 26 6.36 -9.10 9.38
C LYS A 26 6.91 -7.73 9.79
N ASP A 27 7.65 -7.07 8.89
CA ASP A 27 8.21 -5.75 9.11
C ASP A 27 7.23 -4.68 8.60
N GLU A 28 6.80 -3.82 9.52
CA GLU A 28 5.92 -2.67 9.28
C GLU A 28 6.61 -1.35 9.69
N ASN A 29 7.92 -1.36 9.94
CA ASN A 29 8.64 -0.15 10.40
C ASN A 29 8.58 1.00 9.37
N HIS A 30 8.36 0.67 8.10
CA HIS A 30 8.22 1.63 7.00
C HIS A 30 6.77 2.12 6.79
N ILE A 31 5.80 1.64 7.58
CA ILE A 31 4.38 1.99 7.45
C ILE A 31 3.94 2.74 8.70
N ILE A 32 3.57 4.01 8.49
CA ILE A 32 2.99 4.87 9.51
C ILE A 32 1.51 5.06 9.16
N ILE A 33 0.64 4.92 10.16
CA ILE A 33 -0.79 5.19 10.02
C ILE A 33 -1.12 6.34 10.96
N GLU A 34 -1.61 7.44 10.39
CA GLU A 34 -1.97 8.66 11.12
C GLU A 34 -3.44 9.01 10.86
N PRO A 35 -4.13 9.65 11.83
CA PRO A 35 -5.45 10.21 11.58
C PRO A 35 -5.32 11.37 10.57
N VAL A 36 -6.34 11.54 9.74
CA VAL A 36 -6.41 12.65 8.77
C VAL A 36 -7.59 13.53 9.16
N ASN A 37 -7.32 14.82 9.34
CA ASN A 37 -8.35 15.79 9.71
C ASN A 37 -9.19 16.21 8.49
N GLU A 38 -10.35 16.80 8.77
CA GLU A 38 -11.17 17.38 7.71
C GLU A 38 -10.42 18.53 7.01
N GLY A 39 -10.36 18.50 5.68
CA GLY A 39 -9.62 19.47 4.88
C GLY A 39 -8.11 19.23 4.76
N GLU A 40 -7.57 18.19 5.40
CA GLU A 40 -6.16 17.83 5.28
C GLU A 40 -5.88 17.05 3.98
N PHE A 41 -4.85 17.47 3.24
CA PHE A 41 -4.50 16.86 1.96
C PHE A 41 -3.62 15.62 2.14
N VAL A 42 -4.09 14.48 1.63
CA VAL A 42 -3.37 13.18 1.65
C VAL A 42 -2.47 13.00 0.42
N THR A 43 -2.19 14.07 -0.33
CA THR A 43 -1.38 14.02 -1.56
C THR A 43 0.05 14.55 -1.39
N ASN A 44 0.45 14.87 -0.15
CA ASN A 44 1.80 15.38 0.10
C ASN A 44 2.85 14.27 -0.01
N VAL A 45 3.95 14.61 -0.69
CA VAL A 45 5.16 13.80 -0.82
C VAL A 45 6.30 14.59 -0.21
N ASN A 46 7.09 13.95 0.65
CA ASN A 46 8.34 14.52 1.12
C ASN A 46 9.47 14.16 0.15
N SER A 47 9.90 15.16 -0.63
CA SER A 47 11.03 15.02 -1.56
C SER A 47 12.40 15.12 -0.89
N SER A 48 12.44 15.48 0.40
CA SER A 48 13.67 15.48 1.21
C SER A 48 13.76 14.21 2.06
N GLU A 49 14.96 13.86 2.51
CA GLU A 49 15.14 12.70 3.38
C GLU A 49 14.57 12.98 4.79
N PRO A 50 13.82 12.04 5.42
CA PRO A 50 13.40 10.75 4.88
C PRO A 50 12.26 10.90 3.86
N HIS A 51 12.38 10.22 2.71
CA HIS A 51 11.37 10.24 1.66
C HIS A 51 10.11 9.48 2.09
N PHE A 52 8.95 10.10 1.97
CA PHE A 52 7.66 9.46 2.21
C PHE A 52 6.55 10.07 1.37
N PHE A 53 5.43 9.38 1.27
CA PHE A 53 4.21 9.88 0.66
C PHE A 53 3.00 9.44 1.48
N TYR A 54 1.95 10.25 1.46
CA TYR A 54 0.68 9.89 2.09
C TYR A 54 -0.22 9.13 1.12
N MET A 55 -1.00 8.20 1.66
CA MET A 55 -2.00 7.44 0.91
C MET A 55 -3.08 6.93 1.84
N TYR A 56 -4.33 6.92 1.37
CA TYR A 56 -5.42 6.32 2.13
C TYR A 56 -5.23 4.80 2.25
N ALA A 57 -5.22 4.28 3.47
CA ALA A 57 -5.11 2.84 3.74
C ALA A 57 -6.17 2.02 2.98
N ASN A 58 -7.38 2.56 2.82
CA ASN A 58 -8.46 1.91 2.07
C ASN A 58 -8.11 1.62 0.60
N VAL A 59 -7.27 2.44 -0.03
CA VAL A 59 -6.87 2.19 -1.43
C VAL A 59 -6.00 0.94 -1.50
N LEU A 60 -5.07 0.76 -0.55
CA LEU A 60 -4.26 -0.45 -0.46
C LEU A 60 -5.14 -1.69 -0.23
N GLN A 61 -6.14 -1.60 0.64
CA GLN A 61 -7.07 -2.71 0.88
C GLN A 61 -7.93 -3.03 -0.35
N THR A 62 -8.49 -2.00 -0.98
CA THR A 62 -9.41 -2.16 -2.13
C THR A 62 -8.67 -2.76 -3.34
N LEU A 63 -7.43 -2.32 -3.57
CA LEU A 63 -6.57 -2.87 -4.62
C LEU A 63 -5.86 -4.16 -4.18
N ASN A 64 -6.09 -4.61 -2.95
CA ASN A 64 -5.41 -5.73 -2.31
C ASN A 64 -3.90 -5.65 -2.55
N LEU A 65 -3.26 -4.53 -2.17
CA LEU A 65 -1.83 -4.21 -2.27
C LEU A 65 -1.12 -4.44 -0.93
N TRP A 66 0.15 -4.85 -1.00
CA TRP A 66 1.01 -5.08 0.17
C TRP A 66 2.27 -4.23 0.03
N LEU A 67 2.65 -3.49 1.07
CA LEU A 67 3.84 -2.64 1.07
C LEU A 67 4.91 -3.12 2.09
N PRO A 68 6.21 -2.87 1.84
CA PRO A 68 6.76 -2.51 0.53
C PRO A 68 6.53 -3.63 -0.49
N PHE A 69 6.54 -3.29 -1.77
CA PHE A 69 6.54 -4.33 -2.82
C PHE A 69 7.81 -5.18 -2.70
N THR A 70 7.69 -6.47 -3.04
CA THR A 70 8.88 -7.31 -3.19
C THR A 70 9.78 -6.77 -4.31
N ALA A 71 11.08 -7.08 -4.25
CA ALA A 71 12.01 -6.70 -5.32
C ALA A 71 11.55 -7.22 -6.70
N PHE A 72 10.95 -8.41 -6.74
CA PHE A 72 10.39 -9.00 -7.95
C PHE A 72 9.16 -8.23 -8.46
N GLU A 73 8.16 -7.98 -7.63
CA GLU A 73 6.98 -7.19 -8.01
C GLU A 73 7.39 -5.80 -8.53
N GLY A 74 8.30 -5.14 -7.83
CA GLY A 74 8.82 -3.83 -8.22
C GLY A 74 9.53 -3.85 -9.58
N GLN A 75 10.31 -4.90 -9.87
CA GLN A 75 10.95 -5.08 -11.18
C GLN A 75 9.93 -5.34 -12.29
N VAL A 76 8.95 -6.22 -12.07
CA VAL A 76 7.92 -6.53 -13.06
C VAL A 76 7.11 -5.28 -13.42
N LEU A 77 6.66 -4.52 -12.42
CA LEU A 77 5.96 -3.24 -12.62
C LEU A 77 6.81 -2.25 -13.43
N LYS A 78 8.11 -2.15 -13.11
CA LYS A 78 9.04 -1.27 -13.81
C LYS A 78 9.28 -1.69 -15.26
N VAL A 79 9.46 -2.98 -15.53
CA VAL A 79 9.67 -3.52 -16.89
C VAL A 79 8.41 -3.31 -17.74
N MET A 80 7.22 -3.55 -17.17
CA MET A 80 5.96 -3.33 -17.88
C MET A 80 5.62 -1.84 -18.01
N ASN A 81 6.28 -0.95 -17.27
CA ASN A 81 5.96 0.47 -17.17
C ASN A 81 4.50 0.72 -16.76
N VAL A 82 4.04 -0.04 -15.76
CA VAL A 82 2.66 -0.02 -15.27
C VAL A 82 2.67 0.36 -13.79
N ALA A 83 1.82 1.32 -13.40
CA ALA A 83 1.63 1.65 -11.99
C ALA A 83 0.83 0.55 -11.28
N PRO A 84 1.06 0.28 -9.98
CA PRO A 84 0.30 -0.74 -9.23
C PRO A 84 -1.23 -0.58 -9.35
N SER A 85 -1.72 0.65 -9.42
CA SER A 85 -3.15 0.98 -9.55
C SER A 85 -3.76 0.63 -10.91
N GLN A 86 -2.93 0.42 -11.93
CA GLN A 86 -3.36 0.04 -13.28
C GLN A 86 -3.49 -1.48 -13.45
N LEU A 87 -2.98 -2.28 -12.51
CA LEU A 87 -3.16 -3.72 -12.53
C LEU A 87 -4.55 -4.08 -12.04
N HIS A 88 -5.25 -4.90 -12.83
CA HIS A 88 -6.46 -5.55 -12.35
C HIS A 88 -6.12 -6.44 -11.14
N PRO A 89 -6.97 -6.54 -10.10
CA PRO A 89 -6.70 -7.41 -8.96
C PRO A 89 -6.30 -8.85 -9.34
N ASN A 90 -6.93 -9.41 -10.38
CA ASN A 90 -6.55 -10.72 -10.92
C ASN A 90 -5.14 -10.74 -11.55
N SER A 91 -4.71 -9.66 -12.20
CA SER A 91 -3.37 -9.54 -12.77
C SER A 91 -2.27 -9.61 -11.71
N ARG A 92 -2.55 -9.19 -10.47
CA ARG A 92 -1.61 -9.34 -9.35
C ARG A 92 -1.35 -10.80 -8.99
N ALA A 93 -2.37 -11.65 -9.07
CA ALA A 93 -2.21 -13.10 -8.84
C ALA A 93 -1.26 -13.72 -9.87
N PHE A 94 -1.31 -13.26 -11.13
CA PHE A 94 -0.36 -13.71 -12.16
C PHE A 94 1.08 -13.30 -11.85
N ILE A 95 1.32 -12.08 -11.36
CA ILE A 95 2.67 -11.65 -10.94
C ILE A 95 3.20 -12.55 -9.82
N LYS A 96 2.36 -12.90 -8.85
CA LYS A 96 2.73 -13.82 -7.76
C LYS A 96 2.98 -15.25 -8.24
N ALA A 97 2.15 -15.78 -9.13
CA ALA A 97 2.38 -17.09 -9.72
C ALA A 97 3.69 -17.13 -10.54
N PHE A 98 3.98 -16.05 -11.27
CA PHE A 98 5.21 -15.89 -12.03
C PHE A 98 6.45 -15.81 -11.11
N GLU A 99 6.35 -15.07 -9.99
CA GLU A 99 7.40 -15.02 -8.95
C GLU A 99 7.73 -16.41 -8.40
N ILE A 100 6.70 -17.18 -8.01
CA ILE A 100 6.87 -18.55 -7.48
C ILE A 100 7.49 -19.46 -8.54
N MET A 101 7.04 -19.35 -9.79
CA MET A 101 7.58 -20.14 -10.90
C MET A 101 9.06 -19.85 -11.11
N CYS A 102 9.47 -18.57 -11.14
CA CYS A 102 10.87 -18.19 -11.29
C CYS A 102 11.76 -18.74 -10.15
N HIS A 103 11.28 -18.71 -8.91
CA HIS A 103 12.01 -19.31 -7.78
C HIS A 103 12.10 -20.84 -7.84
N GLY A 104 11.18 -21.51 -8.53
CA GLY A 104 11.26 -22.95 -8.77
C GLY A 104 12.24 -23.37 -9.86
N PHE A 105 12.76 -22.41 -10.62
CA PHE A 105 13.77 -22.61 -11.68
C PHE A 105 15.19 -22.21 -11.25
N GLU A 106 15.37 -21.72 -10.01
CA GLU A 106 16.68 -21.57 -9.34
C GLU A 106 17.07 -22.85 -8.57
#